data_AF-A0A6C0KID4-F1
#
_entry.id   AF-A0A6C0KID4-F1
#
_cell.length_a   1.000
_cell.length_b   1.000
_cell.length_c   1.000
_cell.angle_alpha   90.00
_cell.angle_beta   90.00
_cell.angle_gamma   90.00
#
_symmetry.space_group_name_H-M   'P 1'
#
loop_
_entity.id
_entity.type
_entity.pdbx_description
1 polymer ?
#
loop_
_entity_poly.entity_id
_entity_poly.type
_entity_poly.pdbx_seq_one_letter_code
_entity_poly.pdbx_strand_id
1 'polypeptide(L)'
;MNFSVSSNYQFPTIGFINALSMQNGKQENIEVYFSASLPSTIIDRIVGVNGTSIYETLNGNLYSDNLLTTVIGRIAISQTIFDILDSNMSGVFETTGQTTLFLPTGNITYVFSGQTIRTPDGRYVFPTVTYTFKTTSGTGYYQSSYGDVKITSLDSIDDSVLLRKFNIDLTFMNY
;
A
#
# COMPACT_ATOMS: atom_id res chain seq x y z
N MET A 1 22.77 21.57 18.76
CA MET A 1 21.87 21.88 17.63
C MET A 1 20.46 21.58 18.08
N ASN A 2 19.63 22.61 18.28
CA ASN A 2 18.20 22.43 18.63
C ASN A 2 17.41 22.34 17.32
N PHE A 3 16.75 21.21 17.09
CA PHE A 3 15.78 21.09 16.01
C PHE A 3 14.43 21.59 16.52
N SER A 4 14.01 22.76 16.05
CA SER A 4 12.63 23.21 16.19
C SER A 4 11.77 22.47 15.17
N VAL A 5 10.89 21.58 15.65
CA VAL A 5 9.88 20.94 14.80
C VAL A 5 8.75 21.96 14.63
N SER A 6 8.59 22.51 13.43
CA SER A 6 7.42 23.34 13.11
C SER A 6 6.19 22.44 12.99
N SER A 7 5.33 22.43 14.01
CA SER A 7 4.11 21.63 14.10
C SER A 7 2.94 22.24 13.31
N ASN A 8 3.13 22.52 12.01
CA ASN A 8 2.06 23.06 11.15
C ASN A 8 1.32 21.98 10.34
N TYR A 9 1.43 20.71 10.71
CA TYR A 9 0.58 19.67 10.13
C TYR A 9 -0.72 19.56 10.93
N GLN A 10 -1.69 20.41 10.62
CA GLN A 10 -3.07 20.20 11.05
C GLN A 10 -3.71 19.21 10.06
N PHE A 11 -3.97 17.99 10.53
CA PHE A 11 -4.86 17.08 9.81
C PHE A 11 -6.24 17.74 9.70
N PRO A 12 -6.92 17.67 8.54
CA PRO A 12 -8.30 18.12 8.46
C PRO A 12 -9.12 17.33 9.48
N THR A 13 -9.75 18.03 10.43
CA THR A 13 -10.81 17.48 11.26
C THR A 13 -12.00 17.16 10.36
N ILE A 14 -11.97 16.01 9.71
CA ILE A 14 -13.18 15.38 9.20
C ILE A 14 -13.88 14.82 10.44
N GLY A 15 -15.07 15.33 10.73
CA GLY A 15 -15.79 15.06 11.97
C GLY A 15 -16.02 13.57 12.19
N PHE A 16 -15.21 12.96 13.06
CA PHE A 16 -15.41 11.60 13.54
C PHE A 16 -15.05 11.52 15.04
N ILE A 17 -15.76 12.30 15.85
CA ILE A 17 -15.88 12.03 17.29
C ILE A 17 -17.09 11.12 17.46
N ASN A 18 -16.83 9.82 17.56
CA ASN A 18 -17.56 8.84 18.35
C ASN A 18 -16.82 7.50 18.26
N ALA A 19 -15.63 7.44 18.86
CA ALA A 19 -15.04 6.16 19.24
C ALA A 19 -15.69 5.74 20.57
N LEU A 20 -16.12 4.48 20.65
CA LEU A 20 -16.72 3.74 21.79
C LEU A 20 -18.21 3.36 21.69
N SER A 21 -18.78 3.20 20.48
CA SER A 21 -19.86 2.21 20.32
C SER A 21 -19.34 1.00 19.54
N MET A 22 -19.51 -0.18 20.12
CA MET A 22 -19.11 -1.45 19.51
C MET A 22 -19.92 -1.67 18.22
N GLN A 23 -19.28 -1.54 17.05
CA GLN A 23 -19.95 -1.59 15.74
C GLN A 23 -19.98 -3.04 15.20
N ASN A 24 -20.69 -3.91 15.92
CA ASN A 24 -20.84 -5.33 15.59
C ASN A 24 -21.44 -5.52 14.19
N GLY A 25 -20.79 -6.34 13.36
CA GLY A 25 -21.27 -6.66 12.02
C GLY A 25 -21.25 -5.48 11.05
N LYS A 26 -20.68 -4.33 11.46
CA LYS A 26 -20.48 -3.21 10.56
C LYS A 26 -19.56 -3.65 9.43
N GLN A 27 -19.99 -3.32 8.22
CA GLN A 27 -19.14 -3.37 7.04
C GLN A 27 -18.64 -1.96 6.75
N GLU A 28 -17.35 -1.85 6.45
CA GLU A 28 -16.73 -0.61 6.03
C GLU A 28 -16.00 -0.84 4.71
N ASN A 29 -16.27 0.03 3.74
CA ASN A 29 -15.56 0.06 2.48
C ASN A 29 -14.69 1.32 2.46
N ILE A 30 -13.38 1.11 2.32
CA ILE A 30 -12.39 2.18 2.29
C ILE A 30 -11.72 2.15 0.92
N GLU A 31 -11.80 3.27 0.20
CA GLU A 31 -11.14 3.46 -1.09
C GLU A 31 -9.99 4.44 -0.92
N VAL A 32 -8.76 4.01 -1.24
CA VAL A 32 -7.56 4.85 -1.18
C VAL A 32 -6.66 4.65 -2.40
N TYR A 33 -5.83 5.64 -2.66
CA TYR A 33 -4.94 5.71 -3.82
C TYR A 33 -3.49 5.90 -3.38
N PHE A 34 -2.56 5.26 -4.09
CA PHE A 34 -1.11 5.46 -3.93
C PHE A 34 -0.45 5.50 -5.30
N SER A 35 0.63 6.28 -5.40
CA SER A 35 1.43 6.35 -6.61
C SER A 35 2.93 6.30 -6.31
N ALA A 36 3.62 5.41 -7.01
CA ALA A 36 5.07 5.28 -6.90
C ALA A 36 5.84 6.39 -7.64
N SER A 37 5.19 7.16 -8.52
CA SER A 37 5.82 8.24 -9.29
C SER A 37 5.80 9.60 -8.59
N LEU A 38 5.07 9.75 -7.48
CA LEU A 38 5.01 11.03 -6.79
C LEU A 38 6.32 11.35 -6.03
N PRO A 39 6.74 12.62 -5.96
CA PRO A 39 7.92 13.04 -5.18
C PRO A 39 7.84 12.73 -3.68
N SER A 40 6.63 12.48 -3.17
CA SER A 40 6.41 12.09 -1.77
C SER A 40 6.70 10.61 -1.49
N THR A 41 7.01 9.83 -2.52
CA THR A 41 7.30 8.40 -2.40
C THR A 41 8.81 8.15 -2.31
N ILE A 42 9.21 7.39 -1.30
CA ILE A 42 10.57 6.91 -1.10
C ILE A 42 10.61 5.45 -1.53
N ILE A 43 11.59 5.11 -2.38
CA ILE A 43 11.82 3.76 -2.87
C ILE A 43 13.27 3.38 -2.57
N ASP A 44 13.46 2.35 -1.76
CA ASP A 44 14.78 1.79 -1.44
C ASP A 44 14.87 0.36 -1.95
N ARG A 45 16.02 -0.01 -2.52
CA ARG A 45 16.27 -1.33 -3.09
C ARG A 45 17.59 -1.91 -2.61
N ILE A 46 17.54 -3.17 -2.20
CA ILE A 46 18.70 -3.99 -1.87
C ILE A 46 18.69 -5.17 -2.82
N VAL A 47 19.74 -5.26 -3.64
CA VAL A 47 19.93 -6.40 -4.54
C VAL A 47 20.55 -7.54 -3.74
N GLY A 48 19.91 -8.71 -3.78
CA GLY A 48 20.38 -9.92 -3.11
C GLY A 48 21.72 -10.42 -3.66
N VAL A 49 22.36 -11.33 -2.92
CA VAL A 49 23.63 -11.94 -3.34
C VAL A 49 23.44 -12.66 -4.68
N ASN A 50 24.37 -12.47 -5.61
CA ASN A 50 24.29 -12.93 -7.01
C ASN A 50 23.18 -12.29 -7.85
N GLY A 51 22.50 -11.26 -7.32
CA GLY A 51 21.50 -10.51 -8.06
C GLY A 51 20.24 -11.30 -8.41
N THR A 52 19.96 -12.43 -7.75
CA THR A 52 18.79 -13.26 -8.08
C THR A 52 17.48 -12.70 -7.50
N SER A 53 17.55 -11.83 -6.50
CA SER A 53 16.39 -11.21 -5.88
C SER A 53 16.62 -9.74 -5.58
N ILE A 54 15.53 -8.99 -5.41
CA ILE A 54 15.53 -7.62 -4.91
C ILE A 54 14.62 -7.56 -3.70
N TYR A 55 15.13 -7.03 -2.60
CA TYR A 55 14.27 -6.51 -1.53
C TYR A 55 14.01 -5.04 -1.80
N GLU A 56 12.74 -4.64 -1.85
CA GLU A 56 12.30 -3.28 -2.11
C GLU A 56 11.35 -2.81 -1.03
N THR A 57 11.52 -1.56 -0.60
CA THR A 57 10.52 -0.86 0.21
C THR A 57 9.99 0.35 -0.54
N LEU A 58 8.67 0.55 -0.49
CA LEU A 58 8.02 1.76 -1.00
C LEU A 58 7.24 2.41 0.13
N ASN A 59 7.51 3.67 0.40
CA ASN A 59 6.84 4.43 1.46
C ASN A 59 6.32 5.74 0.90
N GLY A 60 5.07 6.11 1.18
CA GLY A 60 4.52 7.34 0.64
C GLY A 60 3.17 7.74 1.23
N ASN A 61 2.51 8.68 0.58
CA ASN A 61 1.18 9.16 0.95
C ASN A 61 0.07 8.25 0.41
N LEU A 62 -0.99 8.11 1.20
CA LEU A 62 -2.29 7.64 0.72
C LEU A 62 -3.20 8.83 0.44
N TYR A 63 -3.96 8.74 -0.64
CA TYR A 63 -4.86 9.78 -1.11
C TYR A 63 -6.31 9.27 -1.16
N SER A 64 -7.27 10.16 -0.95
CA SER A 64 -8.71 9.84 -1.07
C SER A 64 -9.24 9.86 -2.51
N ASP A 65 -8.45 10.37 -3.46
CA ASP A 65 -8.84 10.58 -4.84
C ASP A 65 -7.74 10.16 -5.82
N ASN A 66 -8.15 9.80 -7.05
CA ASN A 66 -7.24 9.38 -8.11
C ASN A 66 -6.42 10.53 -8.73
N LEU A 67 -6.75 11.79 -8.42
CA LEU A 67 -5.96 12.96 -8.78
C LEU A 67 -4.82 13.22 -7.78
N LEU A 68 -4.76 12.44 -6.70
CA LEU A 68 -3.71 12.46 -5.70
C LEU A 68 -3.58 13.84 -5.01
N THR A 69 -4.72 14.48 -4.75
CA THR A 69 -4.76 15.84 -4.21
C THR A 69 -4.90 15.89 -2.70
N THR A 70 -5.68 14.97 -2.11
CA THR A 70 -6.00 14.99 -0.68
C THR A 70 -5.33 13.83 0.05
N VAL A 71 -4.31 14.13 0.86
CA VAL A 71 -3.61 13.13 1.68
C VAL A 71 -4.46 12.73 2.88
N ILE A 72 -4.71 11.43 3.03
CA ILE A 72 -5.50 10.84 4.12
C ILE A 72 -4.72 9.86 4.98
N GLY A 73 -3.46 9.57 4.63
CA GLY A 73 -2.66 8.60 5.36
C GLY A 73 -1.29 8.37 4.76
N ARG A 74 -0.64 7.30 5.20
CA ARG A 74 0.64 6.83 4.67
C ARG A 74 0.55 5.35 4.30
N ILE A 75 1.41 4.92 3.42
CA ILE A 75 1.54 3.51 3.04
C ILE A 75 3.01 3.13 3.15
N ALA A 76 3.24 1.92 3.65
CA ALA A 76 4.52 1.24 3.63
C ALA A 76 4.36 -0.13 2.98
N ILE A 77 5.15 -0.40 1.95
CA ILE A 77 5.23 -1.68 1.25
C ILE A 77 6.64 -2.20 1.46
N SER A 78 6.77 -3.47 1.82
CA SER A 78 8.03 -4.20 1.86
C SER A 78 7.87 -5.47 1.07
N GLN A 79 8.67 -5.66 0.03
CA GLN A 79 8.52 -6.78 -0.90
C GLN A 79 9.84 -7.37 -1.32
N THR A 80 9.82 -8.66 -1.63
CA THR A 80 10.91 -9.37 -2.29
C THR A 80 10.45 -9.81 -3.67
N ILE A 81 11.22 -9.43 -4.68
CA ILE A 81 11.05 -9.84 -6.08
C ILE A 81 12.10 -10.91 -6.37
N PHE A 82 11.67 -12.06 -6.87
CA PHE A 82 12.54 -13.21 -7.14
C PHE A 82 12.90 -13.33 -8.62
N ASP A 83 13.93 -14.12 -8.87
CA ASP A 83 14.37 -14.60 -10.19
C ASP A 83 14.57 -13.50 -11.24
N ILE A 84 15.08 -12.34 -10.82
CA ILE A 84 15.23 -11.15 -11.69
C ILE A 84 16.26 -11.34 -12.83
N LEU A 85 17.08 -12.39 -12.75
CA LEU A 85 18.08 -12.76 -13.76
C LEU A 85 17.68 -14.00 -14.57
N ASP A 86 16.54 -14.62 -14.28
CA ASP A 86 16.10 -15.78 -15.03
C ASP A 86 15.68 -15.34 -16.45
N SER A 87 16.46 -15.77 -17.45
CA SER A 87 16.20 -15.48 -18.86
C SER A 87 14.92 -16.11 -19.38
N ASN A 88 14.33 -17.08 -18.66
CA ASN A 88 13.06 -17.68 -19.01
C ASN A 88 11.86 -16.84 -18.54
N MET A 89 12.07 -15.89 -17.63
CA MET A 89 11.03 -15.00 -17.14
C MET A 89 10.82 -13.88 -18.16
N SER A 90 9.65 -13.88 -18.81
CA SER A 90 9.26 -12.91 -19.87
C SER A 90 8.96 -11.50 -19.31
N GLY A 91 9.80 -10.98 -18.43
CA GLY A 91 9.61 -9.68 -17.77
C GLY A 91 8.57 -9.68 -16.66
N VAL A 92 8.02 -10.85 -16.29
CA VAL A 92 7.11 -11.07 -15.17
C VAL A 92 7.87 -11.81 -14.07
N PHE A 93 7.85 -11.31 -12.84
CA PHE A 93 8.65 -11.77 -11.72
C PHE A 93 7.77 -12.14 -10.53
N GLU A 94 8.07 -13.25 -9.87
CA GLU A 94 7.38 -13.60 -8.63
C GLU A 94 7.70 -12.59 -7.55
N THR A 95 6.71 -12.23 -6.75
CA THR A 95 6.86 -11.22 -5.70
C THR A 95 6.03 -11.57 -4.49
N THR A 96 6.61 -11.43 -3.30
CA THR A 96 5.91 -11.56 -2.02
C THR A 96 6.25 -10.40 -1.12
N GLY A 97 5.34 -10.02 -0.24
CA GLY A 97 5.58 -8.89 0.63
C GLY A 97 4.45 -8.63 1.61
N GLN A 98 4.58 -7.49 2.28
CA GLN A 98 3.60 -6.97 3.21
C GLN A 98 3.36 -5.50 2.87
N THR A 99 2.10 -5.10 3.02
CA THR A 99 1.71 -3.69 2.94
C THR A 99 0.99 -3.30 4.22
N THR A 100 1.35 -2.15 4.77
CA THR A 100 0.65 -1.50 5.86
C THR A 100 0.14 -0.14 5.42
N LEU A 101 -1.15 0.08 5.62
CA LEU A 101 -1.86 1.33 5.38
C LEU A 101 -2.06 2.03 6.72
N PHE A 102 -1.46 3.20 6.90
CA PHE A 102 -1.60 4.04 8.09
C PHE A 102 -2.66 5.09 7.83
N LEU A 103 -3.82 4.93 8.46
CA LEU A 103 -4.95 5.84 8.40
C LEU A 103 -5.04 6.64 9.72
N PRO A 104 -5.85 7.72 9.79
CA PRO A 104 -5.86 8.60 10.95
C PRO A 104 -6.30 7.91 12.25
N THR A 105 -7.09 6.84 12.16
CA THR A 105 -7.69 6.14 13.31
C THR A 105 -7.03 4.78 13.61
N GLY A 106 -6.01 4.39 12.83
CA GLY A 106 -5.35 3.09 12.98
C GLY A 106 -4.64 2.64 11.72
N ASN A 107 -4.14 1.40 11.71
CA ASN A 107 -3.54 0.82 10.53
C ASN A 107 -4.21 -0.50 10.13
N ILE A 108 -4.04 -0.84 8.86
CA ILE A 108 -4.49 -2.09 8.23
C ILE A 108 -3.27 -2.70 7.55
N THR A 109 -3.01 -3.97 7.82
CA THR A 109 -1.88 -4.70 7.24
C THR A 109 -2.37 -5.95 6.53
N TYR A 110 -1.77 -6.24 5.38
CA TYR A 110 -1.96 -7.51 4.67
C TYR A 110 -0.64 -8.00 4.09
N VAL A 111 -0.53 -9.33 3.98
CA VAL A 111 0.55 -10.02 3.26
C VAL A 111 0.05 -10.35 1.86
N PHE A 112 0.93 -10.25 0.86
CA PHE A 112 0.61 -10.58 -0.51
C PHE A 112 1.67 -11.48 -1.13
N SER A 113 1.22 -12.27 -2.10
CA SER A 113 2.06 -12.97 -3.06
C SER A 113 1.43 -12.81 -4.43
N GLY A 114 2.24 -12.56 -5.43
CA GLY A 114 1.77 -12.28 -6.78
C GLY A 114 2.93 -12.16 -7.75
N GLN A 115 2.70 -11.37 -8.79
CA GLN A 115 3.67 -11.13 -9.84
C GLN A 115 3.86 -9.63 -10.04
N THR A 116 5.07 -9.21 -10.35
CA THR A 116 5.40 -7.85 -10.80
C THR A 116 5.97 -7.89 -12.21
N ILE A 117 5.88 -6.78 -12.94
CA ILE A 117 6.54 -6.60 -14.23
C ILE A 117 7.63 -5.56 -14.10
N ARG A 118 8.74 -5.77 -14.81
CA ARG A 118 9.82 -4.79 -14.88
C ARG A 118 9.54 -3.78 -15.98
N THR A 119 9.48 -2.51 -15.63
CA THR A 119 9.32 -1.39 -16.57
C THR A 119 10.64 -1.04 -17.24
N PRO A 120 10.65 -0.32 -18.38
CA PRO A 120 11.86 0.08 -19.08
C PRO A 120 12.84 0.89 -18.22
N ASP A 121 12.34 1.68 -17.26
CA ASP A 121 13.16 2.44 -16.30
C ASP A 121 13.72 1.59 -15.14
N GLY A 122 13.40 0.29 -15.12
CA GLY A 122 13.88 -0.68 -14.14
C GLY A 122 13.10 -0.71 -12.83
N ARG A 123 11.90 -0.12 -12.75
CA ARG A 123 10.97 -0.32 -11.63
C ARG A 123 10.20 -1.63 -11.77
N TYR A 124 9.63 -2.07 -10.65
CA TYR A 124 8.79 -3.26 -10.58
C TYR A 124 7.39 -2.84 -10.17
N VAL A 125 6.43 -3.12 -11.04
CA VAL A 125 5.04 -2.66 -10.89
C VAL A 125 4.09 -3.85 -10.95
N PHE A 126 2.92 -3.73 -10.33
CA PHE A 126 1.92 -4.79 -10.45
C PHE A 126 1.31 -4.75 -11.86
N PRO A 127 1.15 -5.89 -12.56
CA PRO A 127 0.39 -5.97 -13.78
C PRO A 127 -0.99 -5.33 -13.62
N THR A 128 -1.55 -4.80 -14.71
CA THR A 128 -2.90 -4.20 -14.75
C THR A 128 -4.00 -5.26 -14.56
N VAL A 129 -4.06 -5.83 -13.38
CA VAL A 129 -5.06 -6.81 -12.93
C VAL A 129 -5.50 -6.47 -11.51
N THR A 130 -6.62 -7.05 -11.09
CA THR A 130 -7.09 -6.90 -9.71
C THR A 130 -6.65 -8.09 -8.87
N TYR A 131 -5.93 -7.80 -7.79
CA TYR A 131 -5.53 -8.79 -6.79
C TYR A 131 -6.41 -8.66 -5.55
N THR A 132 -6.73 -9.78 -4.89
CA THR A 132 -7.48 -9.78 -3.63
C THR A 132 -6.66 -10.48 -2.57
N PHE A 133 -6.43 -9.80 -1.44
CA PHE A 133 -5.68 -10.31 -0.30
C PHE A 133 -6.49 -10.19 0.98
N LYS A 134 -6.25 -11.09 1.94
CA LYS A 134 -6.89 -11.00 3.26
C LYS A 134 -6.12 -10.05 4.16
N THR A 135 -6.83 -9.25 4.96
CA THR A 135 -6.18 -8.50 6.03
C THR A 135 -5.52 -9.46 7.02
N THR A 136 -4.28 -9.17 7.41
CA THR A 136 -3.51 -9.96 8.36
C THR A 136 -3.63 -9.41 9.77
N SER A 137 -3.66 -8.07 9.90
CA SER A 137 -3.82 -7.40 11.19
C SER A 137 -4.31 -5.97 11.03
N GLY A 138 -4.81 -5.40 12.12
CA GLY A 138 -5.07 -3.97 12.25
C GLY A 138 -4.74 -3.45 13.64
N THR A 139 -4.72 -2.13 13.80
CA THR A 139 -4.54 -1.46 15.10
C THR A 139 -5.50 -0.29 15.24
N GLY A 140 -5.67 0.23 16.46
CA GLY A 140 -6.58 1.33 16.74
C GLY A 140 -8.02 0.94 16.43
N TYR A 141 -8.72 1.79 15.67
CA TYR A 141 -10.08 1.52 15.23
C TYR A 141 -10.20 0.20 14.47
N TYR A 142 -9.19 -0.21 13.71
CA TYR A 142 -9.20 -1.43 12.89
C TYR A 142 -8.71 -2.69 13.61
N GLN A 143 -8.45 -2.64 14.92
CA GLN A 143 -7.86 -3.76 15.65
C GLN A 143 -8.73 -5.03 15.62
N SER A 144 -10.05 -4.88 15.64
CA SER A 144 -11.01 -5.98 15.64
C SER A 144 -11.60 -6.27 14.25
N SER A 145 -11.02 -5.76 13.16
CA SER A 145 -11.54 -5.98 11.82
C SER A 145 -10.80 -7.06 11.04
N TYR A 146 -11.52 -7.75 10.16
CA TYR A 146 -11.00 -8.69 9.18
C TYR A 146 -11.69 -8.45 7.84
N GLY A 147 -11.05 -8.81 6.73
CA GLY A 147 -11.66 -8.59 5.44
C GLY A 147 -10.73 -8.77 4.26
N ASP A 148 -11.10 -8.14 3.15
CA ASP A 148 -10.40 -8.22 1.89
C ASP A 148 -9.82 -6.86 1.49
N VAL A 149 -8.60 -6.87 0.97
CA VAL A 149 -7.96 -5.76 0.28
C VAL A 149 -7.88 -6.11 -1.19
N LYS A 150 -8.65 -5.40 -2.00
CA LYS A 150 -8.62 -5.50 -3.47
C LYS A 150 -7.74 -4.40 -4.02
N ILE A 151 -6.64 -4.78 -4.66
CA ILE A 151 -5.72 -3.85 -5.30
C ILE A 151 -5.97 -3.91 -6.80
N THR A 152 -6.34 -2.78 -7.38
CA THR A 152 -6.35 -2.61 -8.83
C THR A 152 -5.14 -1.77 -9.21
N SER A 153 -4.16 -2.41 -9.86
CA SER A 153 -3.06 -1.68 -10.46
C SER A 153 -3.54 -1.01 -11.74
N LEU A 154 -3.33 0.29 -11.83
CA LEU A 154 -3.48 1.08 -13.05
C LEU A 154 -2.09 1.49 -13.58
N ASP A 155 -1.04 0.81 -13.09
CA ASP A 155 0.33 1.01 -13.55
C ASP A 155 0.40 0.68 -15.05
N SER A 156 0.94 1.60 -15.85
CA SER A 156 1.19 1.43 -17.27
C SER A 156 2.63 0.95 -17.49
N ILE A 157 2.83 0.08 -18.49
CA ILE A 157 4.14 -0.53 -18.76
C ILE A 157 5.19 0.49 -19.24
N ASP A 158 4.75 1.65 -19.71
CA ASP A 158 5.56 2.76 -20.18
C ASP A 158 5.83 3.82 -19.09
N ASP A 159 5.48 3.52 -17.84
CA ASP A 159 5.62 4.40 -16.66
C ASP A 159 4.83 5.72 -16.73
N SER A 160 3.97 5.93 -17.75
CA SER A 160 3.14 7.14 -17.87
C SER A 160 2.11 7.27 -16.75
N VAL A 161 1.67 6.15 -16.18
CA VAL A 161 0.79 6.07 -15.01
C VAL A 161 1.38 5.05 -14.04
N LEU A 162 1.63 5.45 -12.80
CA LEU A 162 2.01 4.54 -11.72
C LEU A 162 1.04 4.75 -10.57
N LEU A 163 -0.19 4.24 -10.72
CA LEU A 163 -1.30 4.46 -9.80
C LEU A 163 -1.88 3.13 -9.34
N ARG A 164 -2.03 2.99 -8.04
CA ARG A 164 -2.67 1.83 -7.41
C ARG A 164 -3.90 2.28 -6.65
N LYS A 165 -5.02 1.63 -6.93
CA LYS A 165 -6.28 1.77 -6.20
C LYS A 165 -6.42 0.62 -5.22
N PHE A 166 -6.69 0.93 -3.96
CA PHE A 166 -7.01 -0.06 -2.93
C PHE A 166 -8.48 0.11 -2.55
N ASN A 167 -9.24 -0.97 -2.68
CA ASN A 167 -10.59 -1.08 -2.14
C ASN A 167 -10.53 -2.07 -0.98
N ILE A 168 -10.81 -1.62 0.23
CA ILE A 168 -10.65 -2.42 1.44
C ILE A 168 -12.04 -2.63 2.01
N ASP A 169 -12.47 -3.88 2.03
CA ASP A 169 -13.76 -4.33 2.54
C ASP A 169 -13.54 -4.98 3.91
N LEU A 170 -13.92 -4.30 5.00
CA LEU A 170 -13.73 -4.78 6.38
C LEU A 170 -15.05 -5.19 7.02
N THR A 171 -14.98 -6.22 7.86
CA THR A 171 -16.02 -6.65 8.80
C THR A 171 -15.45 -6.63 10.22
N PHE A 172 -16.17 -6.05 11.17
CA PHE A 172 -15.72 -5.91 12.56
C PHE A 172 -16.21 -7.08 13.44
N MET A 173 -15.28 -7.70 14.18
CA MET A 173 -15.54 -8.79 15.13
C MET A 173 -16.00 -8.29 16.49
N ASN A 174 -16.74 -9.16 17.16
CA ASN A 174 -17.10 -9.04 18.57
C ASN A 174 -15.93 -9.45 19.46
N TYR A 175 -15.68 -8.66 20.50
CA TYR A 175 -14.95 -9.10 21.68
C TYR A 175 -15.81 -8.80 22.91
#